data_AF-A0A3M1L9I4-F1
#
_entry.id   AF-A0A3M1L9I4-F1
#
_cell.length_a   1.000
_cell.length_b   1.000
_cell.length_c   1.000
_cell.angle_alpha   90.00
_cell.angle_beta   90.00
_cell.angle_gamma   90.00
#
_symmetry.space_group_name_H-M   'P 1'
#
loop_
_entity.id
_entity.type
_entity.pdbx_description
1 polymer ?
#
loop_
_entity_poly.entity_id
_entity_poly.type
_entity_poly.pdbx_seq_one_letter_code
_entity_poly.pdbx_strand_id
1 'polypeptide(L)'
;MDRPRTKGVFLGGLLFALLRHRLKPPRWRTFGLMILPMIVDGSTHWISDLAGVGQGFRYHNGWLAALTGNLFPSSFYVGNALGSFNSWMRLITGLLFGLAVVWMVYPLMEASFQDVRQTLEPRMRRLRAPLPRTAIDVT
;
A
#
# COMPACT_ATOMS: atom_id res chain seq x y z
N MET A 1 -1.75 12.84 30.58
CA MET A 1 -1.00 13.15 29.34
C MET A 1 -0.94 11.85 28.53
N ASP A 2 -2.03 11.50 27.84
CA ASP A 2 -2.17 10.19 27.21
C ASP A 2 -1.58 10.20 25.80
N ARG A 3 -0.49 9.45 25.59
CA ARG A 3 0.10 9.22 24.26
C ARG A 3 -0.84 8.32 23.46
N PRO A 4 -1.45 8.78 22.36
CA PRO A 4 -2.31 7.93 21.56
C PRO A 4 -1.47 7.09 20.56
N ARG A 5 -1.79 5.80 20.50
CA ARG A 5 -1.85 4.99 19.26
C ARG A 5 -0.53 4.63 18.55
N THR A 6 0.46 4.07 19.25
CA THR A 6 1.60 3.37 18.60
C THR A 6 1.28 1.95 18.12
N LYS A 7 0.12 1.38 18.49
CA LYS A 7 -0.26 -0.01 18.14
C LYS A 7 -0.33 -0.25 16.62
N GLY A 8 -0.75 0.76 15.84
CA GLY A 8 -0.87 0.63 14.38
C GLY A 8 0.49 0.50 13.66
N VAL A 9 1.49 1.26 14.11
CA VAL A 9 2.87 1.20 13.56
C VAL A 9 3.51 -0.14 13.89
N PHE A 10 3.26 -0.67 15.10
CA PHE A 10 3.77 -1.97 15.53
C PHE A 10 3.17 -3.13 14.73
N LEU A 11 1.86 -3.11 14.50
CA LEU A 11 1.17 -4.14 13.72
C LEU A 11 1.61 -4.12 12.25
N GLY A 12 1.75 -2.92 11.67
CA GLY A 12 2.29 -2.75 10.32
C GLY A 12 3.74 -3.24 10.19
N GLY A 13 4.59 -2.93 11.17
CA GLY A 13 5.98 -3.40 11.21
C GLY A 13 6.11 -4.92 11.36
N LEU A 14 5.23 -5.56 12.14
CA LEU A 14 5.20 -7.02 12.34
C LEU A 14 4.73 -7.75 11.07
N LEU A 15 3.66 -7.28 10.44
CA LEU A 15 3.20 -7.76 9.13
C LEU A 15 4.31 -7.64 8.08
N PHE A 16 4.99 -6.51 8.06
CA PHE A 16 6.13 -6.31 7.16
C PHE A 16 7.28 -7.30 7.45
N ALA A 17 7.66 -7.49 8.71
CA ALA A 17 8.72 -8.41 9.10
C ALA A 17 8.45 -9.87 8.68
N LEU A 18 7.17 -10.28 8.69
CA LEU A 18 6.75 -11.62 8.25
C LEU A 18 6.74 -11.76 6.72
N LEU A 19 6.33 -10.73 5.99
CA LEU A 19 6.21 -10.78 4.53
C LEU A 19 7.54 -10.55 3.80
N ARG A 20 8.48 -9.79 4.39
CA ARG A 20 9.71 -9.31 3.70
C ARG A 20 10.59 -10.42 3.11
N HIS A 21 10.59 -11.61 3.70
CA HIS A 21 11.46 -12.72 3.29
C HIS A 21 10.85 -13.62 2.20
N ARG A 22 9.60 -13.39 1.80
CA ARG A 22 8.87 -14.24 0.84
C ARG A 22 8.48 -13.52 -0.46
N LEU A 23 8.65 -12.20 -0.54
CA LEU A 23 8.17 -11.41 -1.67
C LEU A 23 9.24 -11.31 -2.76
N LYS A 24 9.10 -12.12 -3.81
CA LYS A 24 9.80 -11.93 -5.10
C LYS A 24 9.23 -10.70 -5.80
N PRO A 25 10.01 -9.92 -6.58
CA PRO A 25 9.51 -8.76 -7.29
C PRO A 25 8.29 -9.16 -8.15
N PRO A 26 7.12 -8.51 -7.95
CA PRO A 26 5.93 -8.87 -8.68
C PRO A 26 6.10 -8.45 -10.14
N ARG A 27 5.61 -9.27 -11.06
CA ARG A 27 5.47 -8.83 -12.45
C ARG A 27 4.51 -7.64 -12.48
N TRP A 28 4.78 -6.65 -13.33
CA TRP A 28 3.95 -5.44 -13.47
C TRP A 28 2.45 -5.76 -13.65
N ARG A 29 2.14 -6.89 -14.31
CA ARG A 29 0.76 -7.39 -14.48
C ARG A 29 0.09 -7.76 -13.15
N THR A 30 0.81 -8.40 -12.24
CA THR A 30 0.31 -8.79 -10.92
C THR A 30 0.01 -7.56 -10.08
N PHE A 31 0.88 -6.55 -10.14
CA PHE A 31 0.64 -5.26 -9.50
C PHE A 31 -0.61 -4.56 -10.06
N GLY A 32 -0.73 -4.50 -11.39
CA GLY A 32 -1.92 -3.96 -12.05
C GLY A 32 -3.20 -4.68 -11.62
N LEU A 33 -3.18 -6.02 -11.57
CA LEU A 33 -4.32 -6.83 -11.12
C LEU A 33 -4.70 -6.57 -9.67
N MET A 34 -3.73 -6.36 -8.77
CA MET A 34 -4.01 -6.12 -7.35
C MET A 34 -4.52 -4.69 -7.07
N ILE A 35 -4.16 -3.72 -7.91
CA ILE A 35 -4.65 -2.33 -7.79
C ILE A 35 -6.01 -2.15 -8.45
N LEU A 36 -6.34 -2.96 -9.46
CA LEU A 36 -7.59 -2.86 -10.21
C LEU A 36 -8.85 -2.81 -9.32
N PRO A 37 -9.01 -3.68 -8.29
CA PRO A 37 -10.15 -3.61 -7.37
C PRO A 37 -10.28 -2.26 -6.67
N MET A 38 -9.16 -1.64 -6.28
CA MET A 38 -9.15 -0.34 -5.62
C MET A 38 -9.51 0.79 -6.57
N ILE A 39 -9.01 0.76 -7.80
CA ILE A 39 -9.37 1.75 -8.83
C ILE A 39 -10.86 1.67 -9.11
N VAL A 40 -11.39 0.47 -9.33
CA VAL A 40 -12.83 0.26 -9.58
C VAL A 40 -13.66 0.70 -8.37
N ASP A 41 -13.24 0.33 -7.15
CA ASP A 41 -13.96 0.68 -5.93
C ASP A 41 -13.99 2.21 -5.70
N GLY A 42 -12.84 2.86 -5.81
CA GLY A 42 -12.69 4.31 -5.64
C GLY A 42 -13.39 5.11 -6.74
N SER A 43 -13.26 4.69 -8.01
CA SER A 43 -13.97 5.35 -9.12
C SER A 43 -15.48 5.23 -8.99
N THR A 44 -16.00 4.05 -8.60
CA THR A 44 -17.46 3.88 -8.44
C THR A 44 -17.99 4.68 -7.25
N HIS A 45 -17.22 4.83 -6.18
CA HIS A 45 -17.56 5.71 -5.06
C HIS A 45 -17.56 7.18 -5.49
N TRP A 46 -16.51 7.63 -6.17
CA TRP A 46 -16.40 9.01 -6.65
C TRP A 46 -17.50 9.38 -7.66
N ILE A 47 -17.83 8.46 -8.59
CA ILE A 47 -18.94 8.63 -9.54
C ILE A 47 -20.29 8.68 -8.80
N SER A 48 -20.50 7.84 -7.78
CA SER A 48 -21.72 7.89 -6.95
C SER A 48 -21.88 9.24 -6.24
N ASP A 49 -20.78 9.85 -5.78
CA ASP A 49 -20.81 11.13 -5.07
C ASP A 49 -21.08 12.31 -6.02
N LEU A 50 -20.59 12.24 -7.27
CA LEU A 50 -20.86 13.24 -8.31
C LEU A 50 -22.28 13.16 -8.87
N ALA A 51 -22.84 11.95 -8.98
CA ALA A 51 -24.16 11.71 -9.55
C ALA A 51 -25.33 12.01 -8.59
N GLY A 52 -25.06 12.23 -7.30
CA GLY A 52 -26.09 12.60 -6.34
C GLY A 52 -25.57 12.61 -4.91
N VAL A 53 -25.32 13.81 -4.39
CA VAL A 53 -24.95 14.08 -2.99
C VAL A 53 -25.92 13.34 -2.05
N GLY A 54 -25.50 12.18 -1.53
CA GLY A 54 -26.23 11.37 -0.55
C GLY A 54 -27.23 10.32 -1.08
N GLN A 55 -27.35 10.11 -2.40
CA GLN A 55 -28.34 9.17 -3.01
C GLN A 55 -27.75 8.22 -4.06
N GLY A 56 -26.42 8.17 -4.21
CA GLY A 56 -25.73 7.45 -5.28
C GLY A 56 -26.02 5.94 -5.34
N PHE A 57 -25.83 5.32 -6.51
CA PHE A 57 -26.06 3.89 -6.79
C PHE A 57 -25.49 2.94 -5.73
N ARG A 58 -24.28 3.24 -5.21
CA ARG A 58 -23.65 2.46 -4.14
C ARG A 58 -24.17 2.78 -2.74
N TYR A 59 -24.84 3.89 -2.52
CA TYR A 59 -25.38 4.22 -1.19
C TYR A 59 -26.49 3.24 -0.82
N HIS A 60 -27.37 2.88 -1.77
CA HIS A 60 -28.51 2.01 -1.51
C HIS A 60 -28.26 0.53 -1.79
N ASN A 61 -27.27 0.20 -2.64
CA ASN A 61 -26.96 -1.17 -3.07
C ASN A 61 -28.20 -2.02 -3.44
N GLY A 62 -29.22 -1.41 -4.08
CA GLY A 62 -30.46 -2.09 -4.44
C GLY A 62 -30.24 -3.28 -5.38
N TRP A 63 -29.20 -3.22 -6.22
CA TRP A 63 -28.76 -4.33 -7.06
C TRP A 63 -28.29 -5.54 -6.21
N LEU A 64 -27.58 -5.28 -5.11
CA LEU A 64 -27.10 -6.32 -4.21
C LEU A 64 -28.27 -6.92 -3.43
N ALA A 65 -29.17 -6.07 -2.94
CA ALA A 65 -30.39 -6.49 -2.25
C ALA A 65 -31.30 -7.35 -3.16
N ALA A 66 -31.41 -7.01 -4.44
CA ALA A 66 -32.14 -7.82 -5.43
C ALA A 66 -31.46 -9.19 -5.66
N LEU A 67 -30.12 -9.22 -5.74
CA LEU A 67 -29.36 -10.45 -5.94
C LEU A 67 -29.42 -11.39 -4.73
N THR A 68 -29.36 -10.85 -3.51
CA THR A 68 -29.39 -11.62 -2.26
C THR A 68 -30.81 -11.89 -1.76
N GLY A 69 -31.84 -11.38 -2.44
CA GLY A 69 -33.22 -11.50 -2.00
C GLY A 69 -33.49 -10.84 -0.64
N ASN A 70 -32.80 -9.73 -0.33
CA ASN A 70 -32.90 -9.02 0.96
C ASN A 70 -32.57 -9.89 2.20
N LEU A 71 -31.70 -10.88 2.08
CA LEU A 71 -31.33 -11.78 3.18
C LEU A 71 -30.67 -11.11 4.40
N PHE A 72 -30.19 -9.87 4.26
CA PHE A 72 -29.42 -9.16 5.28
C PHE A 72 -30.20 -7.93 5.78
N PRO A 73 -29.85 -7.37 6.96
CA PRO A 73 -30.48 -6.14 7.44
C PRO A 73 -30.28 -4.96 6.48
N SER A 74 -31.22 -4.00 6.49
CA SER A 74 -31.13 -2.80 5.65
C SER A 74 -29.85 -1.98 5.88
N SER A 75 -29.32 -1.99 7.10
CA SER A 75 -28.05 -1.36 7.47
C SER A 75 -26.81 -1.98 6.80
N PHE A 76 -26.92 -3.22 6.30
CA PHE A 76 -25.86 -3.85 5.52
C PHE A 76 -25.82 -3.29 4.09
N TYR A 77 -26.99 -3.15 3.47
CA TYR A 77 -27.09 -2.67 2.09
C TYR A 77 -26.95 -1.15 1.99
N VAL A 78 -27.52 -0.41 2.93
CA VAL A 78 -27.62 1.05 2.83
C VAL A 78 -26.57 1.76 3.68
N GLY A 79 -25.87 2.71 3.06
CA GLY A 79 -25.01 3.67 3.73
C GLY A 79 -23.54 3.26 3.89
N ASN A 80 -22.82 4.09 4.63
CA ASN A 80 -21.35 4.05 4.76
C ASN A 80 -20.87 3.71 6.18
N ALA A 81 -21.79 3.24 7.03
CA ALA A 81 -21.52 2.88 8.40
C ALA A 81 -20.57 1.67 8.50
N LEU A 82 -19.88 1.55 9.64
CA LEU A 82 -19.07 0.37 9.91
C LEU A 82 -19.96 -0.87 9.92
N GLY A 83 -19.60 -1.87 9.12
CA GLY A 83 -20.39 -3.09 8.92
C GLY A 83 -21.28 -3.09 7.67
N SER A 84 -21.48 -1.95 7.00
CA SER A 84 -22.15 -1.92 5.70
C SER A 84 -21.27 -2.53 4.60
N PHE A 85 -21.90 -2.99 3.53
CA PHE A 85 -21.22 -3.53 2.35
C PHE A 85 -20.17 -2.55 1.81
N ASN A 86 -20.48 -1.25 1.75
CA ASN A 86 -19.54 -0.22 1.30
C ASN A 86 -18.31 -0.14 2.20
N SER A 87 -18.48 -0.24 3.52
CA SER A 87 -17.34 -0.22 4.45
C SER A 87 -16.46 -1.47 4.29
N TRP A 88 -17.05 -2.63 4.01
CA TRP A 88 -16.31 -3.87 3.75
C TRP A 88 -15.51 -3.81 2.46
N MET A 89 -16.15 -3.36 1.37
CA MET A 89 -15.48 -3.18 0.09
C MET A 89 -14.27 -2.25 0.23
N ARG A 90 -14.46 -1.09 0.86
CA ARG A 90 -13.38 -0.12 1.13
C ARG A 90 -12.23 -0.70 1.95
N LEU A 91 -12.53 -1.55 2.94
CA LEU A 91 -11.49 -2.19 3.75
C LEU A 91 -10.70 -3.20 2.91
N ILE A 92 -11.38 -4.07 2.17
CA ILE A 92 -10.76 -5.12 1.37
C ILE A 92 -9.92 -4.51 0.24
N THR A 93 -10.48 -3.55 -0.50
CA THR A 93 -9.82 -2.89 -1.63
C THR A 93 -8.63 -2.05 -1.14
N GLY A 94 -8.78 -1.37 0.01
CA GLY A 94 -7.71 -0.65 0.68
C GLY A 94 -6.56 -1.54 1.13
N LEU A 95 -6.87 -2.69 1.73
CA LEU A 95 -5.85 -3.67 2.13
C LEU A 95 -5.11 -4.25 0.92
N LEU A 96 -5.83 -4.63 -0.13
CA LEU A 96 -5.23 -5.13 -1.37
C LEU A 96 -4.31 -4.10 -2.02
N PHE A 97 -4.75 -2.84 -2.07
CA PHE A 97 -3.94 -1.73 -2.56
C PHE A 97 -2.66 -1.54 -1.73
N GLY A 98 -2.78 -1.49 -0.40
CA GLY A 98 -1.64 -1.36 0.50
C GLY A 98 -0.63 -2.50 0.31
N LEU A 99 -1.13 -3.74 0.19
CA LEU A 99 -0.30 -4.91 -0.10
C LEU A 99 0.38 -4.80 -1.48
N ALA A 100 -0.34 -4.36 -2.51
CA ALA A 100 0.23 -4.18 -3.84
C ALA A 100 1.36 -3.14 -3.83
N VAL A 101 1.16 -2.01 -3.14
CA VAL A 101 2.17 -0.95 -2.99
C VAL A 101 3.40 -1.47 -2.26
N VAL A 102 3.22 -2.11 -1.10
CA VAL A 102 4.33 -2.72 -0.34
C VAL A 102 5.08 -3.71 -1.22
N TRP A 103 4.38 -4.61 -1.90
CA TRP A 103 5.00 -5.61 -2.74
C TRP A 103 5.79 -5.01 -3.91
N MET A 104 5.38 -3.86 -4.45
CA MET A 104 6.13 -3.18 -5.51
C MET A 104 7.30 -2.34 -4.99
N VAL A 105 7.06 -1.53 -3.96
CA VAL A 105 8.01 -0.53 -3.47
C VAL A 105 9.21 -1.18 -2.80
N TYR A 106 9.01 -2.24 -2.02
CA TYR A 106 10.12 -2.87 -1.29
C TYR A 106 11.21 -3.45 -2.19
N PRO A 107 10.91 -4.29 -3.19
CA PRO A 107 11.92 -4.79 -4.12
C PRO A 107 12.62 -3.69 -4.91
N LEU A 108 11.87 -2.65 -5.31
CA LEU A 108 12.43 -1.50 -6.03
C LEU A 108 13.42 -0.71 -5.17
N MET A 109 13.06 -0.46 -3.91
CA MET A 109 13.95 0.22 -2.96
C MET A 109 15.19 -0.62 -2.67
N GLU A 110 15.04 -1.93 -2.42
CA GLU A 110 16.16 -2.82 -2.17
C GLU A 110 17.15 -2.82 -3.35
N ALA A 111 16.65 -2.93 -4.59
CA ALA A 111 17.47 -2.84 -5.79
C ALA A 111 18.25 -1.51 -5.86
N SER A 112 17.56 -0.39 -5.62
CA SER A 112 18.16 0.94 -5.63
C SER A 112 19.22 1.13 -4.53
N PHE A 113 18.98 0.61 -3.32
CA PHE A 113 19.95 0.66 -2.23
C PHE A 113 21.17 -0.20 -2.52
N GLN A 114 21.01 -1.35 -3.17
CA GLN A 114 22.14 -2.18 -3.59
C GLN A 114 23.00 -1.46 -4.64
N ASP A 115 22.39 -0.82 -5.64
CA ASP A 115 23.12 -0.04 -6.65
C ASP A 115 23.91 1.13 -6.01
N VAL A 116 23.28 1.84 -5.08
CA VAL A 116 23.92 2.94 -4.32
C VAL A 116 25.08 2.42 -3.49
N ARG A 117 24.93 1.29 -2.78
CA ARG A 117 26.01 0.66 -2.01
C ARG A 117 27.18 0.27 -2.90
N GLN A 118 26.91 -0.40 -4.02
CA GLN A 118 27.94 -0.84 -4.96
C GLN A 118 28.70 0.34 -5.58
N THR A 119 28.03 1.49 -5.80
CA THR A 119 28.67 2.67 -6.37
C THR A 119 29.45 3.48 -5.33
N LEU A 120 28.92 3.61 -4.10
CA LEU A 120 29.48 4.47 -3.06
C LEU A 120 30.55 3.77 -2.21
N GLU A 121 30.40 2.48 -1.88
CA GLU A 121 31.40 1.79 -1.06
C GLU A 121 32.82 1.82 -1.65
N PRO A 122 33.03 1.57 -2.95
CA PRO A 122 34.36 1.65 -3.54
C PRO A 122 34.93 3.06 -3.51
N ARG A 123 34.10 4.10 -3.73
CA ARG A 123 34.51 5.51 -3.69
C ARG A 123 34.90 5.94 -2.28
N MET A 124 34.08 5.59 -1.29
CA MET A 124 34.36 5.88 0.12
C MET A 124 35.62 5.15 0.60
N ARG A 125 35.83 3.89 0.19
CA ARG A 125 37.07 3.15 0.51
C ARG A 125 38.30 3.82 -0.08
N ARG A 126 38.24 4.35 -1.30
CA ARG A 126 39.35 5.11 -1.92
C ARG A 126 39.67 6.41 -1.16
N LEU A 127 38.64 7.14 -0.72
CA LEU A 127 38.82 8.39 0.05
C LEU A 127 39.30 8.16 1.49
N ARG A 128 38.99 6.99 2.06
CA ARG A 128 39.35 6.61 3.43
C ARG A 128 40.68 5.85 3.52
N ALA A 129 41.25 5.44 2.38
CA ALA A 129 42.59 4.90 2.33
C ALA A 129 43.60 5.99 2.73
N PRO A 130 44.60 5.70 3.58
CA PRO A 130 45.63 6.67 3.92
C PRO A 130 46.28 7.20 2.64
N LEU A 131 46.38 8.53 2.50
CA LEU A 131 47.09 9.13 1.37
C LEU A 131 48.51 8.54 1.32
N PRO A 132 49.00 8.11 0.14
CA PRO A 132 50.34 7.59 0.02
C PRO A 132 51.34 8.66 0.50
N ARG A 133 52.22 8.28 1.44
CA ARG A 133 53.22 9.17 2.07
C ARG A 133 54.18 9.84 1.08
N THR A 134 54.19 9.42 -0.18
CA THR A 134 55.04 9.93 -1.25
C THR A 134 54.70 11.36 -1.71
N ALA A 135 53.59 11.96 -1.27
CA ALA A 135 53.26 13.35 -1.60
C ALA A 135 53.81 14.40 -0.61
N ILE A 136 54.50 13.98 0.48
CA ILE A 136 55.04 14.90 1.50
C ILE A 136 56.56 15.09 1.38
N ASP A 137 57.27 14.23 0.65
CA ASP A 137 58.68 14.43 0.29
C ASP A 137 58.81 15.03 -1.11
N VAL A 138 58.51 16.33 -1.23
CA VAL A 138 59.08 17.17 -2.28
C VAL A 138 59.71 18.37 -1.58
N THR A 139 60.99 18.22 -1.33
CA THR A 139 62.00 19.27 -1.01
C THR A 139 61.86 20.51 -1.85
#